data_AF-A0A4W3IYK9-F1
#
_entry.id   AF-A0A4W3IYK9-F1
#
_cell.length_a   1.000
_cell.length_b   1.000
_cell.length_c   1.000
_cell.angle_alpha   90.00
_cell.angle_beta   90.00
_cell.angle_gamma   90.00
#
_symmetry.space_group_name_H-M   'P 1'
#
loop_
_entity.id
_entity.type
_entity.pdbx_description
1 polymer ?
#
loop_
_entity_poly.entity_id
_entity_poly.type
_entity_poly.pdbx_seq_one_letter_code
_entity_poly.pdbx_strand_id
1 'polypeptide(L)'
;DCEIKEEGTKHILILYNVPLGQAGQVDFQAANAKSNAHLRVKARVIGLLRPLKDVTVVAGHSATFECELSYEGIPVEWFLKDTKLEASDRVSPYHFISARVCVCM
;
A
#
# COMPACT_ATOMS: atom_id res chain seq x y z
N ASP A 1 -7.23 -14.77 4.57
CA ASP A 1 -7.50 -15.03 5.99
C ASP A 1 -8.83 -14.45 6.39
N CYS A 2 -9.63 -15.21 7.14
CA CYS A 2 -10.87 -14.72 7.74
C CYS A 2 -10.95 -15.18 9.19
N GLU A 3 -11.64 -14.41 10.01
CA GLU A 3 -11.83 -14.69 11.43
C GLU A 3 -13.30 -14.50 11.79
N ILE A 4 -13.81 -15.40 12.64
CA ILE A 4 -15.16 -15.29 13.21
C ILE A 4 -15.00 -15.03 14.70
N LYS A 5 -15.58 -13.92 15.18
CA LYS A 5 -15.62 -13.57 16.60
C LYS A 5 -17.05 -13.63 17.12
N GLU A 6 -17.17 -14.00 18.38
CA GLU A 6 -18.44 -14.03 19.10
C GLU A 6 -18.35 -13.15 20.35
N GLU A 7 -19.31 -12.24 20.48
CA GLU A 7 -19.44 -11.30 21.60
C GLU A 7 -20.88 -11.34 22.11
N GLY A 8 -21.17 -12.33 22.96
CA GLY A 8 -22.52 -12.58 23.47
C GLY A 8 -23.46 -13.00 22.34
N THR A 9 -24.41 -12.14 21.96
CA THR A 9 -25.36 -12.39 20.86
C THR A 9 -24.90 -11.83 19.52
N LYS A 10 -23.69 -11.26 19.44
CA LYS A 10 -23.11 -10.74 18.21
C LYS A 10 -22.11 -11.73 17.62
N HIS A 11 -22.31 -12.08 16.35
CA HIS A 11 -21.34 -12.82 15.56
C HIS A 11 -20.74 -11.90 14.50
N ILE A 12 -19.40 -11.87 14.41
CA ILE A 12 -18.66 -10.94 13.56
C ILE A 12 -17.77 -11.74 12.62
N LEU A 13 -17.94 -11.56 11.31
CA LEU A 13 -17.03 -12.09 10.30
C LEU A 13 -16.06 -10.97 9.88
N ILE A 14 -14.77 -11.20 10.10
CA ILE A 14 -13.69 -10.31 9.68
C ILE A 14 -12.98 -10.96 8.49
N LEU A 15 -12.95 -10.25 7.36
CA LEU A 15 -12.26 -10.70 6.15
C LEU A 15 -11.02 -9.84 5.96
N TYR A 16 -9.83 -10.46 5.94
CA TYR A 16 -8.56 -9.76 5.79
C TYR A 16 -8.09 -9.80 4.33
N ASN A 17 -7.52 -8.69 3.86
CA ASN A 17 -6.92 -8.54 2.53
C ASN A 17 -7.80 -9.08 1.38
N VAL A 18 -9.08 -8.68 1.36
CA VAL A 18 -10.07 -9.19 0.42
C VAL A 18 -9.75 -8.76 -1.02
N PRO A 19 -9.43 -9.70 -1.94
CA PRO A 19 -9.23 -9.38 -3.35
C PRO A 19 -10.56 -9.15 -4.06
N LEU A 20 -10.52 -8.52 -5.24
CA LEU A 20 -11.72 -8.26 -6.06
C LEU A 20 -12.54 -9.53 -6.35
N GLY A 21 -11.88 -10.67 -6.53
CA GLY A 21 -12.53 -11.96 -6.78
C GLY A 21 -13.35 -12.53 -5.62
N GLN A 22 -13.26 -11.96 -4.42
CA GLN A 22 -14.10 -12.32 -3.27
C GLN A 22 -15.31 -11.42 -3.09
N ALA A 23 -15.53 -10.44 -3.98
CA ALA A 23 -16.78 -9.68 -3.98
C ALA A 23 -17.97 -10.58 -4.30
N GLY A 24 -19.10 -10.38 -3.62
CA GLY A 24 -20.27 -11.22 -3.78
C GLY A 24 -21.19 -11.21 -2.57
N GLN A 25 -22.13 -12.14 -2.54
CA GLN A 25 -23.03 -12.32 -1.41
C GLN A 25 -22.32 -13.05 -0.27
N VAL A 26 -22.52 -12.55 0.95
CA VAL A 26 -22.11 -13.16 2.20
C VAL A 26 -23.38 -13.57 2.92
N ASP A 27 -23.52 -14.86 3.19
CA ASP A 27 -24.65 -15.43 3.90
C ASP A 27 -24.25 -15.82 5.31
N PHE A 28 -25.05 -15.39 6.29
CA PHE A 28 -24.95 -15.81 7.68
C PHE A 28 -26.14 -16.71 8.01
N GLN A 29 -25.86 -17.87 8.59
CA GLN A 29 -26.88 -18.80 9.05
C GLN A 29 -26.57 -19.26 10.47
N ALA A 30 -27.53 -19.08 11.37
CA ALA A 30 -27.48 -19.56 12.74
C ALA A 30 -28.80 -20.26 13.07
N ALA A 31 -28.77 -21.59 13.17
CA ALA A 31 -29.95 -22.44 13.34
C ALA A 31 -31.08 -22.06 12.34
N ASN A 32 -32.12 -21.41 12.84
CA ASN A 32 -33.33 -20.97 12.15
C ASN A 32 -33.29 -19.50 11.70
N ALA A 33 -32.25 -18.74 12.03
CA ALA A 33 -32.03 -17.38 11.55
C ALA A 33 -31.10 -17.38 10.32
N LYS A 34 -31.45 -16.57 9.31
CA LYS A 34 -30.64 -16.32 8.12
C LYS A 34 -30.55 -14.81 7.88
N SER A 35 -29.38 -14.36 7.46
CA SER A 35 -29.14 -12.99 7.02
C SER A 35 -28.18 -13.01 5.85
N ASN A 36 -28.28 -12.04 4.95
CA ASN A 36 -27.38 -11.90 3.82
C ASN A 36 -26.93 -10.45 3.64
N ALA A 37 -25.73 -10.29 3.07
CA ALA A 37 -25.17 -8.99 2.73
C ALA A 37 -24.39 -9.10 1.42
N HIS A 38 -24.27 -8.00 0.68
CA HIS A 38 -23.46 -7.96 -0.54
C HIS A 38 -22.14 -7.25 -0.28
N LEU A 39 -21.04 -8.00 -0.30
CA LEU A 39 -19.68 -7.48 -0.21
C LEU A 39 -19.27 -6.85 -1.54
N ARG A 40 -18.95 -5.56 -1.52
CA ARG A 40 -18.38 -4.84 -2.66
C ARG A 40 -16.94 -4.48 -2.36
N VAL A 41 -16.02 -5.05 -3.13
CA VAL A 41 -14.60 -4.72 -3.06
C VAL A 41 -14.29 -3.74 -4.17
N LYS A 42 -13.65 -2.62 -3.84
CA LYS A 42 -13.15 -1.66 -4.82
C LYS A 42 -11.65 -1.81 -4.94
N ALA A 43 -11.15 -1.74 -6.17
CA ALA A 43 -9.71 -1.74 -6.41
C ALA A 43 -9.09 -0.52 -5.72
N ARG A 44 -7.94 -0.71 -5.08
CA ARG A 44 -7.12 0.41 -4.63
C ARG A 44 -6.46 1.01 -5.86
N VAL A 45 -6.83 2.24 -6.20
CA VAL A 45 -6.19 2.99 -7.28
C VAL A 45 -4.96 3.67 -6.69
N ILE A 46 -3.82 2.99 -6.82
CA ILE A 46 -2.53 3.52 -6.38
C ILE A 46 -2.16 4.67 -7.32
N GLY A 47 -1.97 5.85 -6.76
CA GLY A 47 -1.58 7.05 -7.50
C GLY A 47 -0.52 7.85 -6.77
N LEU A 48 0.17 8.71 -7.50
CA LEU A 48 1.10 9.71 -6.94
C LEU A 48 0.31 10.95 -6.53
N LEU A 49 0.17 11.18 -5.22
CA LEU A 49 -0.39 12.41 -4.67
C LEU A 49 0.60 13.57 -4.83
N ARG A 50 1.88 13.30 -4.56
CA ARG A 50 2.99 14.21 -4.87
C ARG A 50 3.95 13.52 -5.84
N PRO A 51 3.95 13.92 -7.13
CA PRO A 51 4.91 13.43 -8.10
C PRO A 51 6.33 13.87 -7.76
N LEU A 52 7.31 13.15 -8.30
CA LEU A 52 8.70 13.56 -8.29
C LEU A 52 8.86 14.91 -9.00
N LYS A 53 9.81 15.70 -8.52
CA LYS A 53 10.18 16.98 -9.13
C LYS A 53 11.66 16.96 -9.47
N ASP A 54 12.00 17.73 -10.50
CA ASP A 54 13.39 17.95 -10.86
C ASP A 54 14.11 18.70 -9.74
N VAL A 55 15.32 18.23 -9.43
CA VAL A 55 16.18 18.82 -8.41
C VAL A 55 17.50 19.18 -9.08
N THR A 56 17.95 20.41 -8.86
CA THR A 56 19.28 20.87 -9.28
C THR A 56 20.14 21.01 -8.05
N VAL A 57 21.27 20.31 -8.02
CA VAL A 57 22.26 20.37 -6.94
C VAL A 57 23.63 20.69 -7.51
N VAL A 58 24.49 21.23 -6.66
CA VAL A 58 25.90 21.47 -7.01
C VAL A 58 26.64 20.13 -7.02
N ALA A 59 27.60 19.97 -7.92
CA ALA A 59 28.44 18.78 -7.96
C ALA A 59 29.09 18.51 -6.58
N GLY A 60 29.18 17.23 -6.21
CA GLY A 60 29.67 16.80 -4.90
C GLY A 60 28.66 16.94 -3.75
N HIS A 61 27.45 17.44 -4.00
CA HIS A 61 26.36 17.47 -3.03
C HIS A 61 25.32 16.40 -3.34
N SER A 62 24.55 16.01 -2.32
CA SER A 62 23.48 15.02 -2.44
C SER A 62 22.20 15.64 -3.02
N ALA A 63 21.50 14.90 -3.88
CA ALA A 63 20.15 15.21 -4.33
C ALA A 63 19.13 14.32 -3.62
N THR A 64 18.00 14.90 -3.22
CA THR A 64 16.90 14.20 -2.56
C THR A 64 15.66 14.24 -3.45
N PHE A 65 15.08 13.08 -3.73
CA PHE A 65 13.83 12.94 -4.46
C PHE A 65 12.75 12.38 -3.54
N GLU A 66 11.57 13.00 -3.56
CA GLU A 66 10.43 12.62 -2.71
C GLU A 66 9.16 12.49 -3.53
N CYS A 67 8.39 11.44 -3.26
CA CYS A 67 7.03 11.28 -3.78
C CYS A 67 6.09 10.80 -2.67
N GLU A 68 4.78 11.04 -2.86
CA GLU A 68 3.73 10.56 -1.95
C GLU A 68 2.73 9.73 -2.73
N LEU A 69 2.36 8.57 -2.17
CA LEU A 69 1.38 7.65 -2.76
C LEU A 69 0.01 7.79 -2.08
N SER A 70 -1.05 7.41 -2.79
CA SER A 70 -2.43 7.44 -2.27
C SER A 70 -2.70 6.45 -1.13
N TYR A 71 -1.83 5.46 -0.91
CA TYR A 71 -1.93 4.52 0.20
C TYR A 71 -0.54 4.17 0.76
N GLU A 72 -0.50 3.79 2.03
CA GLU A 72 0.71 3.35 2.72
C GLU A 72 0.98 1.85 2.52
N GLY A 73 2.20 1.42 2.87
CA GLY A 73 2.60 0.00 2.83
C GLY A 73 2.70 -0.57 1.41
N ILE A 74 2.76 0.29 0.40
CA ILE A 74 3.00 -0.10 -0.98
C ILE A 74 4.51 -0.15 -1.21
N PRO A 75 5.05 -1.28 -1.68
CA PRO A 75 6.46 -1.36 -2.07
C PRO A 75 6.80 -0.34 -3.16
N VAL A 76 7.83 0.48 -2.92
CA VAL A 76 8.33 1.46 -3.89
C VAL A 76 9.68 0.99 -4.45
N GLU A 77 9.84 1.12 -5.76
CA GLU A 77 11.08 0.88 -6.47
C GLU A 77 11.55 2.17 -7.15
N TRP A 78 12.83 2.47 -7.02
CA TRP A 78 13.45 3.66 -7.63
C TRP A 78 14.22 3.27 -8.87
N PHE A 79 14.13 4.08 -9.93
CA PHE A 79 14.82 3.84 -11.20
C PHE A 79 15.61 5.08 -11.61
N LEU A 80 16.80 4.85 -12.16
CA LEU A 80 17.58 5.87 -12.85
C LEU A 80 17.78 5.40 -14.31
N LYS A 81 17.16 6.12 -15.25
CA LYS A 81 17.24 5.80 -16.70
C LYS A 81 16.96 4.31 -16.95
N ASP A 82 15.82 3.84 -16.45
CA ASP A 82 15.33 2.45 -16.57
C ASP A 82 16.12 1.38 -15.80
N THR A 83 17.18 1.76 -15.09
CA THR A 83 17.91 0.84 -14.20
C THR A 83 17.37 0.95 -12.79
N LYS A 84 16.92 -0.17 -12.21
CA LYS A 84 16.50 -0.24 -10.81
C LYS A 84 17.67 0.13 -9.90
N LEU A 85 17.44 1.06 -8.99
CA LEU A 85 18.40 1.47 -7.99
C LEU A 85 18.34 0.52 -6.80
N GLU A 86 19.46 -0.13 -6.53
CA GLU A 86 19.67 -0.92 -5.32
C GLU A 86 20.37 -0.07 -4.25
N ALA A 87 20.11 -0.40 -2.98
CA ALA A 87 20.76 0.28 -1.87
C ALA A 87 22.29 0.05 -1.91
N SER A 88 23.06 1.13 -1.78
CA SER A 88 24.53 1.12 -1.76
C SER A 88 25.06 2.34 -0.99
N ASP A 89 26.39 2.44 -0.82
CA ASP A 89 27.04 3.63 -0.23
C ASP A 89 26.69 4.93 -0.96
N ARG A 90 26.30 4.80 -2.23
CA ARG A 90 25.92 5.89 -3.12
C ARG A 90 24.42 6.06 -3.27
N VAL A 91 23.57 5.19 -2.75
CA VAL A 91 22.11 5.31 -2.92
C VAL A 91 21.42 4.71 -1.70
N SER A 92 20.67 5.52 -0.95
CA SER A 92 19.92 5.06 0.23
C SER A 92 18.39 5.13 0.04
N PRO A 93 17.73 4.16 -0.62
CA PRO A 93 16.28 4.17 -0.79
C PRO A 93 15.57 3.95 0.55
N TYR A 94 14.74 4.92 0.99
CA TYR A 94 13.94 4.81 2.21
C TYR A 94 12.45 4.56 1.89
N HIS A 95 11.75 3.88 2.80
CA HIS A 95 10.35 3.44 2.63
C HIS A 95 9.31 4.30 3.35
N PHE A 96 9.67 5.51 3.78
CA PHE A 96 8.76 6.41 4.49
C PHE A 96 8.09 7.41 3.54
N ILE A 97 6.90 7.88 3.92
CA ILE A 97 6.11 8.96 3.28
C ILE A 97 6.90 10.30 3.18
N SER A 98 8.13 10.34 3.70
CA SER A 98 9.19 11.21 3.21
C SER A 98 10.49 10.41 3.19
N ALA A 99 11.10 10.24 2.01
CA ALA A 99 12.29 9.43 1.84
C ALA A 99 13.45 10.32 1.36
N ARG A 100 14.47 10.48 2.22
CA ARG A 100 15.70 11.21 1.92
C ARG A 100 16.73 10.27 1.31
N VAL A 101 16.72 10.05 0.00
CA VAL A 101 17.76 9.22 -0.63
C VAL A 101 19.01 10.04 -0.86
N CYS A 102 20.13 9.60 -0.29
CA CYS A 102 21.44 10.23 -0.44
C CYS A 102 22.12 9.63 -1.66
N VAL A 103 22.40 10.44 -2.70
CA VAL A 103 23.27 10.02 -3.79
C VAL A 103 24.68 10.58 -3.62
N CYS A 104 25.65 9.70 -3.34
CA CYS A 104 27.07 10.03 -3.39
C CYS A 104 27.58 9.71 -4.81
N MET A 105 28.20 10.66 -5.51
CA MET A 105 29.07 10.32 -6.64
C MET A 105 30.43 9.90 -6.13
#